data_AF-A0A6A6CK56-F1
#
_entry.id   AF-A0A6A6CK56-F1
#
_cell.length_a   1.000
_cell.length_b   1.000
_cell.length_c   1.000
_cell.angle_alpha   90.00
_cell.angle_beta   90.00
_cell.angle_gamma   90.00
#
_symmetry.space_group_name_H-M   'P 1'
#
loop_
_entity.id
_entity.type
_entity.pdbx_description
1 polymer ?
#
loop_
_entity_poly.entity_id
_entity_poly.type
_entity_poly.pdbx_seq_one_letter_code
_entity_poly.pdbx_strand_id
1 'polypeptide(L)'
;MASKRAARLLNGQLQSLSKPQLTAQQACKAQRQSSSATNAIAYKALHRRISPLPTTPSTSAISPAAAVSSILYETPIPTSAPKTAHILNCLVQNEPGVLSRVSGILAARGFNIDSLVVCSTEVADLSRMTIVLQGQDGVVEQARRQLEDLVPVWAVLDYTQAPLVQRELLLAKISILGPEYFEELLAHHREMTGDMDPPVLQDTEGEPSAADETALRAEAGADVDFHPRNLAPSEALRLKHQHLETITYLTHQFGGKVLDISTNNCIVELSAKPTRIDSFMKLISPFGILESARTGLMALPRSPLSGEESEATKEVEDVLDAAALPPS
;
A
#
# COMPACT_ATOMS: atom_id res chain seq x y z
N MET A 1 -1.22 -16.07 69.60
CA MET A 1 -0.40 -17.22 69.17
C MET A 1 0.59 -16.69 68.13
N ALA A 2 1.77 -16.19 68.53
CA ALA A 2 3.05 -16.91 68.63
C ALA A 2 3.45 -17.56 67.28
N SER A 3 4.62 -17.35 66.65
CA SER A 3 5.84 -16.61 67.00
C SER A 3 6.80 -16.54 65.78
N LYS A 4 7.25 -15.32 65.45
CA LYS A 4 8.63 -14.86 65.13
C LYS A 4 9.55 -15.51 64.05
N ARG A 5 10.04 -14.61 63.17
CA ARG A 5 11.46 -14.25 62.80
C ARG A 5 12.35 -15.34 62.20
N ALA A 6 12.93 -15.19 61.00
CA ALA A 6 13.92 -14.22 60.49
C ALA A 6 15.38 -14.43 60.99
N ALA A 7 16.33 -14.23 60.05
CA ALA A 7 17.81 -14.15 60.16
C ALA A 7 18.57 -15.51 60.04
N ARG A 8 19.76 -15.65 59.45
CA ARG A 8 20.73 -14.82 58.69
C ARG A 8 21.96 -15.73 58.43
N LEU A 9 22.66 -15.54 57.30
CA LEU A 9 24.14 -15.56 57.09
C LEU A 9 24.94 -16.82 57.51
N LEU A 10 26.14 -17.15 57.03
CA LEU A 10 27.01 -16.92 55.87
C LEU A 10 28.22 -17.86 56.11
N ASN A 11 28.84 -18.32 55.03
CA ASN A 11 30.27 -18.63 54.86
C ASN A 11 30.97 -19.84 55.51
N GLY A 12 31.54 -20.64 54.59
CA GLY A 12 32.97 -21.02 54.54
C GLY A 12 33.39 -22.23 55.40
N GLN A 13 34.38 -23.06 55.07
CA GLN A 13 35.32 -23.17 53.95
C GLN A 13 36.16 -24.47 54.25
N LEU A 14 36.86 -25.01 53.23
CA LEU A 14 38.10 -25.82 53.28
C LEU A 14 38.08 -27.37 53.12
N GLN A 15 38.60 -27.77 51.94
CA GLN A 15 39.74 -28.68 51.66
C GLN A 15 39.71 -30.18 52.05
N SER A 16 40.04 -31.05 51.08
CA SER A 16 41.28 -31.85 51.12
C SER A 16 41.58 -32.59 49.80
N LEU A 17 42.88 -32.72 49.52
CA LEU A 17 43.54 -33.45 48.42
C LEU A 17 43.82 -34.90 48.83
N SER A 18 43.86 -35.86 47.88
CA SER A 18 45.01 -36.79 47.69
C SER A 18 44.71 -37.91 46.67
N LYS A 19 45.77 -38.28 45.92
CA LYS A 19 45.85 -39.41 44.96
C LYS A 19 46.23 -40.71 45.69
N PRO A 20 46.06 -41.88 45.04
CA PRO A 20 47.24 -42.72 44.71
C PRO A 20 47.16 -43.34 43.29
N GLN A 21 48.23 -43.24 42.48
CA GLN A 21 49.28 -44.24 42.19
C GLN A 21 48.96 -45.25 41.07
N LEU A 22 49.89 -45.29 40.11
CA LEU A 22 50.00 -46.20 38.97
C LEU A 22 50.49 -47.58 39.41
N THR A 23 49.94 -48.64 38.81
CA THR A 23 50.67 -49.89 38.55
C THR A 23 50.51 -50.25 37.08
N ALA A 24 51.66 -50.43 36.44
CA ALA A 24 51.81 -50.86 35.06
C ALA A 24 51.65 -52.38 34.97
N GLN A 25 50.87 -52.85 34.00
CA GLN A 25 51.18 -54.11 33.32
C GLN A 25 51.03 -53.92 31.81
N GLN A 26 52.15 -54.18 31.14
CA GLN A 26 52.33 -54.19 29.70
C GLN A 26 51.60 -55.39 29.09
N ALA A 27 50.95 -55.19 27.95
CA ALA A 27 50.90 -56.21 26.91
C ALA A 27 50.84 -55.52 25.54
N CYS A 28 51.96 -55.64 24.85
CA CYS A 28 52.25 -55.11 23.54
C CYS A 28 51.39 -55.80 22.48
N LYS A 29 50.65 -55.04 21.68
CA LYS A 29 50.39 -55.42 20.28
C LYS A 29 50.82 -54.28 19.39
N ALA A 30 52.00 -54.44 18.82
CA ALA A 30 52.50 -53.63 17.75
C ALA A 30 51.58 -53.77 16.53
N GLN A 31 50.83 -52.73 16.20
CA GLN A 31 50.38 -52.51 14.83
C GLN A 31 51.26 -51.43 14.21
N ARG A 32 51.95 -51.88 13.16
CA ARG A 32 52.94 -51.18 12.36
C ARG A 32 52.58 -49.71 12.12
N GLN A 33 53.50 -48.83 12.48
CA GLN A 33 53.64 -47.57 11.79
C GLN A 33 54.17 -47.85 10.39
N SER A 34 53.41 -47.47 9.37
CA SER A 34 53.98 -47.09 8.08
C SER A 34 53.49 -45.68 7.78
N SER A 35 54.45 -44.78 7.80
CA SER A 35 54.40 -43.42 7.33
C SER A 35 54.03 -43.34 5.84
N SER A 36 53.63 -42.12 5.45
CA SER A 36 53.54 -41.61 4.08
C SER A 36 52.23 -41.82 3.32
N ALA A 37 51.27 -40.95 3.63
CA ALA A 37 50.50 -40.27 2.60
C ALA A 37 50.10 -38.89 3.13
N THR A 38 50.44 -37.86 2.38
CA THR A 38 49.92 -36.50 2.53
C THR A 38 48.41 -36.54 2.77
N ASN A 39 47.95 -36.30 4.01
CA ASN A 39 46.54 -36.09 4.28
C ASN A 39 46.17 -34.72 3.70
N ALA A 40 45.94 -34.67 2.40
CA ALA A 40 45.42 -33.51 1.68
C ALA A 40 44.09 -33.03 2.31
N ILE A 41 43.34 -33.94 2.95
CA ILE A 41 42.16 -33.66 3.76
C ILE A 41 42.49 -32.88 5.03
N ALA A 42 43.51 -33.27 5.79
CA ALA A 42 43.91 -32.57 7.01
C ALA A 42 44.53 -31.20 6.68
N TYR A 43 45.32 -31.13 5.61
CA TYR A 43 45.86 -29.87 5.09
C TYR A 43 44.75 -28.94 4.58
N LYS A 44 43.76 -29.45 3.83
CA LYS A 44 42.58 -28.69 3.40
C LYS A 44 41.65 -28.31 4.55
N ALA A 45 41.59 -29.07 5.64
CA ALA A 45 40.78 -28.75 6.81
C ALA A 45 41.40 -27.59 7.61
N LEU A 46 42.73 -27.64 7.81
CA LEU A 46 43.46 -26.59 8.54
C LEU A 46 43.69 -25.32 7.70
N HIS A 47 43.77 -25.44 6.38
CA HIS A 47 43.93 -24.31 5.45
C HIS A 47 42.61 -23.92 4.76
N ARG A 48 41.45 -24.36 5.26
CA ARG A 48 40.15 -23.90 4.77
C ARG A 48 39.94 -22.46 5.22
N ARG A 49 40.54 -21.50 4.49
CA ARG A 49 40.23 -20.06 4.59
C ARG A 49 38.87 -19.74 3.96
N ILE A 50 37.88 -20.60 4.18
CA ILE A 50 36.49 -20.33 3.83
C ILE A 50 35.80 -20.15 5.17
N SER A 51 35.65 -18.90 5.58
CA SER A 51 34.72 -18.56 6.66
C SER A 51 33.37 -19.22 6.33
N PRO A 52 32.74 -19.95 7.25
CA PRO A 52 31.45 -20.56 6.96
C PRO A 52 30.49 -19.45 6.55
N LEU A 53 29.87 -19.61 5.37
CA LEU A 53 28.82 -18.69 4.95
C LEU A 53 27.75 -18.70 6.04
N PRO A 54 27.20 -17.54 6.44
CA PRO A 54 26.08 -17.50 7.36
C PRO A 54 24.96 -18.32 6.73
N THR A 55 24.65 -19.49 7.31
CA THR A 55 23.47 -20.25 6.92
C THR A 55 22.29 -19.44 7.41
N THR A 56 21.71 -18.63 6.52
CA THR A 56 20.40 -18.02 6.78
C THR A 56 19.49 -19.15 7.25
N PRO A 57 18.83 -19.04 8.43
CA PRO A 57 17.94 -20.10 8.88
C PRO A 57 16.97 -20.38 7.74
N SER A 58 16.90 -21.64 7.29
CA SER A 58 15.90 -22.04 6.30
C SER A 58 14.58 -21.54 6.84
N THR A 59 13.89 -20.69 6.08
CA THR A 59 12.58 -20.10 6.43
C THR A 59 11.81 -21.13 7.26
N SER A 60 11.68 -20.87 8.57
CA SER A 60 11.15 -21.86 9.50
C SER A 60 9.83 -22.36 8.95
N ALA A 61 9.70 -23.67 8.70
CA ALA A 61 8.47 -24.26 8.19
C ALA A 61 7.34 -23.90 9.15
N ILE A 62 6.51 -22.94 8.76
CA ILE A 62 5.43 -22.39 9.57
C ILE A 62 4.48 -23.56 9.86
N SER A 63 4.14 -23.79 11.13
CA SER A 63 3.20 -24.84 11.48
C SER A 63 1.82 -24.51 10.90
N PRO A 64 1.00 -25.51 10.50
CA PRO A 64 -0.34 -25.25 9.98
C PRO A 64 -1.19 -24.38 10.91
N ALA A 65 -1.04 -24.53 12.24
CA ALA A 65 -1.73 -23.72 13.23
C ALA A 65 -1.31 -22.24 13.19
N ALA A 66 0.00 -21.96 13.06
CA ALA A 66 0.51 -20.60 12.95
C ALA A 66 0.08 -19.93 11.62
N ALA A 67 0.03 -20.72 10.53
CA ALA A 67 -0.46 -20.24 9.24
C ALA A 67 -1.95 -19.84 9.31
N VAL A 68 -2.80 -20.68 9.90
CA VAL A 68 -4.23 -20.38 10.08
C VAL A 68 -4.42 -19.12 10.93
N SER A 69 -3.64 -18.94 12.00
CA SER A 69 -3.73 -17.71 12.80
C SER A 69 -3.30 -16.45 12.03
N SER A 70 -2.29 -16.53 11.16
CA SER A 70 -1.87 -15.39 10.31
C SER A 70 -3.01 -15.01 9.36
N ILE A 71 -3.61 -16.01 8.70
CA ILE A 71 -4.70 -15.78 7.75
C ILE A 71 -5.89 -15.11 8.43
N LEU A 72 -6.35 -15.64 9.57
CA LEU A 72 -7.51 -15.07 10.28
C LEU A 72 -7.24 -13.65 10.79
N TYR A 73 -5.99 -13.32 11.11
CA TYR A 73 -5.60 -11.98 11.54
C TYR A 73 -5.51 -10.99 10.38
N GLU A 74 -5.02 -11.42 9.22
CA GLU A 74 -4.87 -10.59 8.02
C GLU A 74 -6.18 -10.41 7.22
N THR A 75 -7.14 -11.33 7.35
CA THR A 75 -8.42 -11.22 6.64
C THR A 75 -9.19 -9.97 7.09
N PRO A 76 -9.46 -9.01 6.18
CA PRO A 76 -10.17 -7.80 6.54
C PRO A 76 -11.62 -8.13 6.90
N ILE A 77 -12.11 -7.54 8.00
CA ILE A 77 -13.51 -7.65 8.42
C ILE A 77 -14.37 -6.89 7.39
N PRO A 78 -15.49 -7.43 6.90
CA PRO A 78 -16.38 -6.69 6.01
C PRO A 78 -16.93 -5.47 6.74
N THR A 79 -16.46 -4.28 6.39
CA THR A 79 -16.98 -3.02 6.92
C THR A 79 -18.39 -2.74 6.41
N SER A 80 -19.21 -2.13 7.27
CA SER A 80 -20.62 -1.77 7.05
C SER A 80 -20.88 -0.96 5.77
N ALA A 81 -22.06 -1.20 5.18
CA ALA A 81 -22.71 -0.65 3.98
C ALA A 81 -21.88 0.32 3.10
N PRO A 82 -21.55 -0.06 1.84
CA PRO A 82 -20.94 0.87 0.92
C PRO A 82 -21.93 2.01 0.61
N LYS A 83 -21.47 3.26 0.70
CA LYS A 83 -22.11 4.35 -0.04
C LYS A 83 -21.93 4.02 -1.52
N THR A 84 -23.01 3.67 -2.20
CA THR A 84 -22.96 3.35 -3.64
C THR A 84 -22.64 4.62 -4.41
N ALA A 85 -21.53 4.62 -5.12
CA ALA A 85 -21.21 5.67 -6.07
C ALA A 85 -22.05 5.43 -7.33
N HIS A 86 -22.81 6.43 -7.74
CA HIS A 86 -23.62 6.39 -8.95
C HIS A 86 -22.90 7.14 -10.07
N ILE A 87 -22.91 6.55 -11.27
CA ILE A 87 -22.21 7.09 -12.43
C ILE A 87 -23.24 7.46 -13.48
N LEU A 88 -23.43 8.76 -13.68
CA LEU A 88 -24.33 9.31 -14.69
C LEU A 88 -23.53 9.78 -15.90
N ASN A 89 -24.06 9.51 -17.09
CA ASN A 89 -23.53 10.02 -18.34
C ASN A 89 -24.55 10.92 -19.01
N CYS A 90 -24.23 12.20 -19.16
CA CYS A 90 -25.08 13.18 -19.82
C CYS A 90 -24.55 13.45 -21.24
N LEU A 91 -25.44 13.40 -22.22
CA LEU A 91 -25.17 13.85 -23.59
C LEU A 91 -25.70 15.27 -23.72
N VAL A 92 -24.80 16.20 -24.01
CA VAL A 92 -25.07 17.62 -23.85
C VAL A 92 -24.60 18.38 -25.08
N GLN A 93 -25.37 19.35 -25.52
CA GLN A 93 -24.98 20.23 -26.62
C GLN A 93 -23.80 21.12 -26.18
N ASN A 94 -22.78 21.23 -27.03
CA ASN A 94 -21.57 22.00 -26.75
C ASN A 94 -21.79 23.49 -27.04
N GLU A 95 -22.56 24.15 -26.19
CA GLU A 95 -22.78 25.61 -26.22
C GLU A 95 -22.08 26.31 -25.05
N PRO A 96 -21.69 27.59 -25.19
CA PRO A 96 -21.09 28.33 -24.09
C PRO A 96 -22.04 28.44 -22.90
N GLY A 97 -21.51 28.20 -21.69
CA GLY A 97 -22.25 28.31 -20.43
C GLY A 97 -22.99 27.03 -20.00
N VAL A 98 -22.97 25.97 -20.80
CA VAL A 98 -23.65 24.72 -20.46
C VAL A 98 -23.04 24.01 -19.25
N LEU A 99 -21.72 23.96 -19.14
CA LEU A 99 -21.02 23.42 -17.97
C LEU A 99 -21.45 24.13 -16.67
N SER A 100 -21.52 25.46 -16.70
CA SER A 100 -21.94 26.27 -15.55
C SER A 100 -23.39 26.00 -15.17
N ARG A 101 -24.27 25.74 -16.14
CA ARG A 101 -25.68 25.41 -15.89
C ARG A 101 -25.82 24.05 -15.23
N VAL A 102 -25.16 23.03 -15.77
CA VAL A 102 -25.19 21.65 -15.23
C VAL A 102 -24.60 21.61 -13.82
N SER A 103 -23.40 22.18 -13.62
CA SER A 103 -22.76 22.25 -12.30
C SER A 103 -23.59 23.09 -11.31
N GLY A 104 -24.16 24.20 -11.77
CA GLY A 104 -25.01 25.08 -10.96
C GLY A 104 -26.29 24.40 -10.45
N ILE A 105 -26.96 23.59 -11.28
CA ILE A 105 -28.16 22.85 -10.86
C ILE A 105 -27.83 21.79 -9.81
N LEU A 106 -26.69 21.11 -9.97
CA LEU A 106 -26.27 20.10 -9.00
C LEU A 106 -25.89 20.73 -7.65
N ALA A 107 -25.14 21.83 -7.69
CA ALA A 107 -24.72 22.57 -6.50
C ALA A 107 -25.90 23.26 -5.79
N ALA A 108 -26.83 23.88 -6.53
CA ALA A 108 -27.98 24.58 -5.96
C ALA A 108 -28.91 23.66 -5.17
N ARG A 109 -28.89 22.36 -5.47
CA ARG A 109 -29.69 21.34 -4.77
C ARG A 109 -28.92 20.58 -3.71
N GLY A 110 -27.64 20.87 -3.55
CA GLY A 110 -26.79 20.22 -2.56
C GLY A 110 -26.53 18.74 -2.85
N PHE A 111 -26.49 18.32 -4.11
CA PHE A 111 -26.03 16.96 -4.44
C PHE A 111 -24.52 16.86 -4.22
N ASN A 112 -24.06 15.79 -3.57
CA ASN A 112 -22.64 15.56 -3.35
C ASN A 112 -21.99 14.98 -4.62
N ILE A 113 -21.21 15.82 -5.32
CA ILE A 113 -20.51 15.47 -6.56
C ILE A 113 -19.09 15.05 -6.20
N ASP A 114 -18.73 13.80 -6.50
CA ASP A 114 -17.36 13.31 -6.34
C ASP A 114 -16.48 13.78 -7.49
N SER A 115 -16.97 13.65 -8.72
CA SER A 115 -16.27 14.13 -9.91
C SER A 115 -17.24 14.48 -11.02
N LEU A 116 -16.88 15.49 -11.80
CA LEU A 116 -17.57 15.89 -13.01
C LEU A 116 -16.53 16.13 -14.09
N VAL A 117 -16.61 15.38 -15.18
CA VAL A 117 -15.69 15.48 -16.32
C VAL A 117 -16.47 15.74 -17.59
N VAL A 118 -15.99 16.70 -18.39
CA VAL A 118 -16.51 16.97 -19.74
C VAL A 118 -15.56 16.36 -20.75
N CYS A 119 -16.10 15.55 -21.65
CA CYS A 119 -15.39 14.93 -22.76
C CYS A 119 -15.99 15.45 -24.06
N SER A 120 -15.18 16.05 -24.92
CA SER A 120 -15.59 16.35 -26.29
C SER A 120 -15.76 15.03 -27.06
N THR A 121 -16.81 14.93 -27.87
CA THR A 121 -17.02 13.78 -28.75
C THR A 121 -16.55 14.11 -30.17
N GLU A 122 -16.39 13.09 -31.01
CA GLU A 122 -16.06 13.27 -32.44
C GLU A 122 -17.16 13.99 -33.24
N VAL A 123 -18.37 14.05 -32.68
CA VAL A 123 -19.50 14.74 -33.29
C VAL A 123 -19.45 16.22 -32.88
N ALA A 124 -19.47 17.10 -33.87
CA ALA A 124 -19.52 18.55 -33.64
C ALA A 124 -20.74 18.92 -32.78
N ASP A 125 -20.57 19.93 -31.93
CA ASP A 125 -21.59 20.43 -31.02
C ASP A 125 -22.16 19.41 -30.01
N LEU A 126 -21.50 18.26 -29.83
CA LEU A 126 -21.88 17.24 -28.85
C LEU A 126 -20.74 16.96 -27.86
N SER A 127 -21.07 17.11 -26.58
CA SER A 127 -20.20 16.83 -25.45
C SER A 127 -20.81 15.73 -24.57
N ARG A 128 -19.94 14.89 -24.03
CA ARG A 128 -20.30 13.84 -23.07
C ARG A 128 -19.81 14.23 -21.69
N MET A 129 -20.70 14.33 -20.72
CA MET A 129 -20.34 14.64 -19.34
C MET A 129 -20.50 13.38 -18.48
N THR A 130 -19.46 13.00 -17.76
CA THR A 130 -19.51 11.92 -16.77
C THR A 130 -19.56 12.54 -15.39
N ILE A 131 -20.58 12.20 -14.61
CA ILE A 131 -20.83 12.75 -13.27
C ILE A 131 -20.88 11.58 -12.30
N VAL A 132 -20.10 11.65 -11.23
CA VAL A 132 -20.13 10.68 -10.14
C VAL A 132 -20.78 11.34 -8.93
N LEU A 133 -21.84 10.70 -8.42
CA LEU A 133 -22.62 11.18 -7.28
C LEU A 133 -22.57 10.15 -6.16
N GLN A 134 -22.55 10.64 -4.92
CA GLN A 134 -22.80 9.81 -3.74
C GLN A 134 -24.21 10.06 -3.21
N GLY A 135 -24.97 8.99 -3.01
CA GLY A 135 -26.33 9.11 -2.49
C GLY A 135 -27.10 7.81 -2.53
N GLN A 136 -28.36 7.87 -2.11
CA GLN A 136 -29.32 6.79 -2.32
C GLN A 136 -29.94 6.93 -3.71
N ASP A 137 -30.39 5.81 -4.29
CA ASP A 137 -31.00 5.74 -5.62
C ASP A 137 -32.10 6.78 -5.84
N GLY A 138 -32.95 7.04 -4.83
CA GLY A 138 -34.02 8.04 -4.95
C GLY A 138 -33.54 9.47 -5.16
N VAL A 139 -32.43 9.86 -4.51
CA VAL A 139 -31.80 11.18 -4.64
C VAL A 139 -31.10 11.30 -6.00
N VAL A 140 -30.46 10.23 -6.45
CA VAL A 140 -29.77 10.18 -7.74
C VAL A 140 -30.75 10.20 -8.91
N GLU A 141 -31.88 9.49 -8.80
CA GLU A 141 -32.95 9.54 -9.80
C GLU A 141 -33.56 10.95 -9.89
N GLN A 142 -33.68 11.66 -8.77
CA GLN A 142 -34.08 13.07 -8.78
C GLN A 142 -33.04 13.95 -9.49
N ALA A 143 -31.74 13.71 -9.26
CA ALA A 143 -30.68 14.42 -9.97
C ALA A 143 -30.72 14.14 -11.48
N ARG A 144 -30.91 12.87 -11.89
CA ARG A 144 -31.05 12.43 -13.27
C ARG A 144 -32.20 13.17 -13.98
N ARG A 145 -33.39 13.17 -13.37
CA ARG A 145 -34.58 13.85 -13.90
C ARG A 145 -34.35 15.36 -14.06
N GLN A 146 -33.62 15.99 -13.14
CA GLN A 146 -33.38 17.42 -13.27
C GLN A 146 -32.38 17.78 -14.36
N LEU A 147 -31.36 16.94 -14.54
CA LEU A 147 -30.40 17.13 -15.63
C LEU A 147 -31.07 16.91 -16.99
N GLU A 148 -32.02 15.98 -17.07
CA GLU A 148 -32.80 15.70 -18.29
C GLU A 148 -33.80 16.82 -18.64
N ASP A 149 -34.31 17.57 -17.66
CA ASP A 149 -35.19 18.74 -17.87
C ASP A 149 -34.48 19.96 -18.47
N LEU A 150 -33.14 19.94 -18.56
CA LEU A 150 -32.36 21.03 -19.13
C LEU A 150 -32.42 21.02 -20.65
N VAL A 151 -32.86 22.15 -21.24
CA VAL A 151 -32.90 22.36 -22.70
C VAL A 151 -31.63 21.94 -23.48
N PRO A 152 -30.39 22.24 -23.04
CA PRO A 152 -29.19 21.82 -23.79
C PRO A 152 -28.80 20.35 -23.60
N VAL A 153 -29.50 19.58 -22.76
CA VAL A 153 -29.20 18.17 -22.49
C VAL A 153 -30.09 17.30 -23.36
N TRP A 154 -29.49 16.39 -24.12
CA TRP A 154 -30.20 15.47 -24.99
C TRP A 154 -30.73 14.25 -24.23
N ALA A 155 -29.88 13.69 -23.36
CA ALA A 155 -30.23 12.51 -22.57
C ALA A 155 -29.29 12.36 -21.38
N VAL A 156 -29.78 11.75 -20.31
CA VAL A 156 -29.00 11.35 -19.13
C VAL A 156 -29.17 9.86 -18.90
N LEU A 157 -28.06 9.13 -19.01
CA LEU A 157 -27.99 7.69 -18.82
C LEU A 157 -27.40 7.38 -17.44
N ASP A 158 -27.95 6.38 -16.76
CA ASP A 158 -27.37 5.82 -15.55
C ASP A 158 -26.56 4.55 -15.88
N TYR A 159 -25.28 4.53 -15.50
CA TYR A 159 -24.38 3.40 -15.69
C TYR A 159 -24.10 2.63 -14.39
N THR A 160 -24.76 2.95 -13.28
CA THR A 160 -24.48 2.34 -11.96
C THR A 160 -24.45 0.80 -12.00
N GLN A 161 -25.38 0.16 -12.72
CA GLN A 161 -25.45 -1.31 -12.84
C GLN A 161 -24.83 -1.87 -14.13
N ALA A 162 -24.35 -1.01 -15.03
CA ALA A 162 -23.86 -1.43 -16.34
C ALA A 162 -22.39 -1.88 -16.27
N PRO A 163 -21.98 -2.89 -17.07
CA PRO A 163 -20.57 -3.25 -17.19
C PRO A 163 -19.81 -2.10 -17.86
N LEU A 164 -18.94 -1.42 -17.11
CA LEU A 164 -18.29 -0.19 -17.55
C LEU A 164 -16.76 -0.28 -17.57
N VAL A 165 -16.13 0.48 -18.46
CA VAL A 165 -14.70 0.81 -18.42
C VAL A 165 -14.54 2.14 -17.71
N GLN A 166 -13.92 2.11 -16.53
CA GLN A 166 -13.51 3.30 -15.79
C GLN A 166 -12.07 3.65 -16.10
N ARG A 167 -11.83 4.91 -16.41
CA ARG A 167 -10.50 5.47 -16.57
C ARG A 167 -10.42 6.84 -15.94
N GLU A 168 -9.26 7.10 -15.39
CA GLU A 168 -8.85 8.37 -14.83
C GLU A 168 -7.36 8.51 -15.13
N LEU A 169 -6.90 9.73 -15.32
CA LEU A 169 -5.52 10.06 -15.62
C LEU A 169 -4.91 10.79 -14.43
N LEU A 170 -3.76 10.32 -13.99
CA LEU A 170 -2.94 10.93 -12.96
C LEU A 170 -1.61 11.37 -13.56
N LEU A 171 -1.25 12.62 -13.33
CA LEU A 171 0.09 13.14 -13.47
C LEU A 171 0.60 13.48 -12.08
N ALA A 172 1.74 12.94 -11.67
CA ALA A 172 2.31 13.23 -10.36
C ALA A 172 3.79 13.58 -10.49
N LYS A 173 4.20 14.69 -9.86
CA LYS A 173 5.59 15.07 -9.70
C LYS A 173 6.08 14.56 -8.34
N ILE A 174 7.10 13.72 -8.36
CA ILE A 174 7.58 12.99 -7.19
C ILE A 174 9.02 13.41 -6.90
N SER A 175 9.34 13.61 -5.62
CA SER A 175 10.69 13.87 -5.16
C SER A 175 11.58 12.63 -5.29
N ILE A 176 12.81 12.84 -5.74
CA ILE A 176 13.83 11.78 -5.82
C ILE A 176 14.81 11.89 -4.62
N LEU A 177 14.73 12.99 -3.85
CA LEU A 177 15.67 13.31 -2.78
C LEU A 177 15.50 12.48 -1.50
N GLY A 178 14.34 11.82 -1.34
CA GLY A 178 14.00 11.01 -0.17
C GLY A 178 12.91 11.65 0.72
N PRO A 179 12.39 10.88 1.70
CA PRO A 179 11.36 11.33 2.63
C PRO A 179 11.83 12.45 3.56
N GLU A 180 13.08 12.40 4.04
CA GLU A 180 13.62 13.37 5.02
C GLU A 180 13.66 14.78 4.43
N TYR A 181 14.08 14.90 3.16
CA TYR A 181 14.03 16.17 2.43
C TYR A 181 12.60 16.65 2.20
N PHE A 182 11.67 15.73 1.96
CA PHE A 182 10.27 16.08 1.74
C PHE A 182 9.62 16.63 3.01
N GLU A 183 9.96 16.09 4.18
CA GLU A 183 9.52 16.62 5.48
C GLU A 183 10.07 18.03 5.75
N GLU A 184 11.36 18.28 5.49
CA GLU A 184 11.96 19.63 5.57
C GLU A 184 11.22 20.61 4.65
N LEU A 185 10.92 20.20 3.42
CA LEU A 185 10.21 21.03 2.43
C LEU A 185 8.77 21.34 2.87
N LEU A 186 8.05 20.36 3.43
CA LEU A 186 6.71 20.57 3.97
C LEU A 186 6.71 21.51 5.19
N ALA A 187 7.66 21.34 6.11
CA ALA A 187 7.83 22.21 7.27
C ALA A 187 8.09 23.66 6.84
N HIS A 188 9.00 23.86 5.88
CA HIS A 188 9.31 25.17 5.33
C HIS A 188 8.09 25.84 4.66
N HIS A 189 7.27 25.10 3.93
CA HIS A 189 6.02 25.63 3.35
C HIS A 189 5.01 26.02 4.44
N ARG A 190 4.88 25.21 5.51
CA ARG A 190 3.98 25.52 6.64
C ARG A 190 4.42 26.77 7.40
N GLU A 191 5.71 26.95 7.63
CA GLU A 191 6.27 28.16 8.26
C GLU A 191 5.96 29.42 7.45
N MET A 192 5.99 29.33 6.11
CA MET A 192 5.68 30.46 5.23
C MET A 192 4.18 30.81 5.18
N THR A 193 3.28 29.83 5.30
CA THR A 193 1.83 30.09 5.27
C THR A 193 1.30 30.59 6.62
N GLY A 194 2.07 30.48 7.70
CA GLY A 194 1.68 30.96 9.03
C GLY A 194 0.59 30.13 9.71
N ASP A 195 0.22 28.97 9.13
CA ASP A 195 -0.68 28.00 9.74
C ASP A 195 0.06 27.26 10.86
N MET A 196 0.16 27.92 12.02
CA MET A 196 0.47 27.30 13.29
C MET A 196 -0.77 26.54 13.78
N ASP A 197 -1.16 25.47 13.10
CA ASP A 197 -1.93 24.42 13.76
C ASP A 197 -0.93 23.57 14.56
N PRO A 198 -0.98 23.58 15.91
CA PRO A 198 -0.24 22.60 16.69
C PRO A 198 -0.70 21.20 16.25
N PRO A 199 0.17 20.18 16.29
CA PRO A 199 -0.29 18.82 16.10
C PRO A 199 -1.44 18.58 17.09
N VAL A 200 -2.60 18.20 16.58
CA VAL A 200 -3.76 17.81 17.39
C VAL A 200 -3.32 16.63 18.23
N LEU A 201 -2.91 16.91 19.47
CA LEU A 201 -2.91 15.94 20.54
C LEU A 201 -4.38 15.62 20.77
N GLN A 202 -4.81 14.48 20.24
CA GLN A 202 -6.08 13.91 20.62
C GLN A 202 -5.93 13.49 22.08
N ASP A 203 -6.52 14.27 22.99
CA ASP A 203 -6.59 14.01 24.43
C ASP A 203 -7.29 12.67 24.68
N THR A 204 -6.53 11.59 24.59
CA THR A 204 -6.80 10.33 25.28
C THR A 204 -5.94 10.37 26.52
N GLU A 205 -6.57 10.66 27.67
CA GLU A 205 -5.89 10.78 28.95
C GLU A 205 -5.07 9.53 29.26
N GLY A 206 -3.74 9.70 29.32
CA GLY A 206 -2.82 8.72 29.88
C GLY A 206 -1.59 8.38 29.02
N GLU A 207 -0.80 9.37 28.56
CA GLU A 207 0.52 9.16 27.94
C GLU A 207 1.48 10.33 28.33
N PRO A 208 2.81 10.11 28.40
CA PRO A 208 3.76 10.96 29.11
C PRO A 208 4.17 12.22 28.32
N SER A 209 4.84 13.16 29.00
CA SER A 209 5.21 14.48 28.46
C SER A 209 6.11 14.38 27.22
N ALA A 210 6.04 15.35 26.31
CA ALA A 210 6.78 15.38 25.03
C ALA A 210 8.31 15.18 25.13
N ALA A 211 8.92 15.34 26.32
CA ALA A 211 10.31 14.96 26.54
C ALA A 211 10.53 13.43 26.51
N ASP A 212 9.54 12.65 26.96
CA ASP A 212 9.54 11.19 26.96
C ASP A 212 9.25 10.62 25.56
N GLU A 213 8.46 11.28 24.69
CA GLU A 213 8.28 10.82 23.29
C GLU A 213 9.55 10.99 22.43
N THR A 214 10.30 12.06 22.63
CA THR A 214 11.65 12.21 22.05
C THR A 214 12.64 11.20 22.62
N ALA A 215 12.46 10.77 23.87
CA ALA A 215 13.30 9.76 24.51
C ALA A 215 12.95 8.34 24.03
N LEU A 216 11.66 8.02 23.87
CA LEU A 216 11.16 6.72 23.38
C LEU A 216 11.45 6.48 21.89
N ARG A 217 11.50 7.54 21.07
CA ARG A 217 11.97 7.45 19.68
C ARG A 217 13.48 7.23 19.58
N ALA A 218 14.26 7.73 20.55
CA ALA A 218 15.72 7.58 20.56
C ALA A 218 16.20 6.15 20.90
N GLU A 219 15.30 5.24 21.29
CA GLU A 219 15.61 3.85 21.63
C GLU A 219 15.57 2.90 20.42
N ALA A 220 15.03 3.36 19.28
CA ALA A 220 14.78 2.56 18.09
C ALA A 220 15.85 2.76 17.00
N GLY A 221 17.11 2.50 17.34
CA GLY A 221 18.23 2.49 16.38
C GLY A 221 18.84 3.88 16.17
N ALA A 222 20.14 3.94 15.96
CA ALA A 222 20.80 5.18 15.59
C ALA A 222 20.23 5.67 14.26
N ASP A 223 19.36 6.68 14.30
CA ASP A 223 18.81 7.34 13.10
C ASP A 223 19.99 7.88 12.28
N VAL A 224 20.34 7.15 11.23
CA VAL A 224 21.27 7.64 10.22
C VAL A 224 20.44 8.62 9.40
N ASP A 225 20.63 9.91 9.65
CA ASP A 225 19.94 10.97 8.90
C ASP A 225 20.33 10.88 7.41
N PHE A 226 19.49 10.28 6.57
CA PHE A 226 19.68 10.22 5.11
C PHE A 226 19.38 11.55 4.40
N HIS A 227 19.39 12.65 5.14
CA HIS A 227 19.15 13.97 4.62
C HIS A 227 20.25 14.37 3.62
N PRO A 228 19.92 14.92 2.43
CA PRO A 228 20.92 15.24 1.41
C PRO A 228 21.97 16.27 1.85
N ARG A 229 21.71 17.04 2.91
CA ARG A 229 22.66 17.99 3.52
C ARG A 229 23.75 17.30 4.35
N ASN A 230 23.45 16.13 4.93
CA ASN A 230 24.34 15.40 5.82
C ASN A 230 25.16 14.34 5.08
N LEU A 231 24.70 13.92 3.90
CA LEU A 231 25.33 12.87 3.10
C LEU A 231 26.42 13.39 2.16
N ALA A 232 27.38 12.51 1.84
CA ALA A 232 28.36 12.81 0.79
C ALA A 232 27.66 12.97 -0.57
N PRO A 233 28.07 13.91 -1.44
CA PRO A 233 27.40 14.14 -2.73
C PRO A 233 27.31 12.90 -3.62
N SER A 234 28.32 12.03 -3.58
CA SER A 234 28.33 10.78 -4.33
C SER A 234 27.31 9.75 -3.81
N GLU A 235 27.06 9.75 -2.50
CA GLU A 235 26.08 8.88 -1.86
C GLU A 235 24.67 9.38 -2.10
N ALA A 236 24.45 10.69 -1.93
CA ALA A 236 23.20 11.34 -2.30
C ALA A 236 22.83 11.07 -3.76
N LEU A 237 23.80 11.13 -4.69
CA LEU A 237 23.56 10.80 -6.10
C LEU A 237 23.11 9.35 -6.31
N ARG A 238 23.69 8.38 -5.59
CA ARG A 238 23.29 6.97 -5.69
C ARG A 238 21.88 6.74 -5.15
N LEU A 239 21.57 7.32 -3.98
CA LEU A 239 20.23 7.26 -3.39
C LEU A 239 19.18 7.86 -4.32
N LYS A 240 19.49 9.00 -4.96
CA LYS A 240 18.61 9.58 -5.99
C LYS A 240 18.29 8.59 -7.10
N HIS A 241 19.31 7.95 -7.68
CA HIS A 241 19.08 6.99 -8.76
C HIS A 241 18.33 5.74 -8.28
N GLN A 242 18.54 5.29 -7.04
CA GLN A 242 17.81 4.18 -6.44
C GLN A 242 16.32 4.52 -6.23
N HIS A 243 16.01 5.71 -5.75
CA HIS A 243 14.63 6.18 -5.64
C HIS A 243 13.97 6.28 -7.02
N LEU A 244 14.67 6.86 -8.00
CA LEU A 244 14.19 6.95 -9.37
C LEU A 244 13.91 5.57 -9.99
N GLU A 245 14.82 4.61 -9.81
CA GLU A 245 14.64 3.22 -10.27
C GLU A 245 13.41 2.58 -9.63
N THR A 246 13.22 2.76 -8.33
CA THR A 246 12.07 2.21 -7.60
C THR A 246 10.75 2.83 -8.05
N ILE A 247 10.70 4.16 -8.20
CA ILE A 247 9.52 4.88 -8.71
C ILE A 247 9.20 4.43 -10.13
N THR A 248 10.22 4.27 -10.97
CA THR A 248 10.06 3.80 -12.37
C THR A 248 9.51 2.38 -12.40
N TYR A 249 10.05 1.49 -11.58
CA TYR A 249 9.57 0.11 -11.45
C TYR A 249 8.10 0.05 -11.01
N LEU A 250 7.74 0.77 -9.94
CA LEU A 250 6.36 0.85 -9.47
C LEU A 250 5.42 1.42 -10.55
N THR A 251 5.84 2.49 -11.22
CA THR A 251 5.06 3.12 -12.29
C THR A 251 4.78 2.13 -13.44
N HIS A 252 5.79 1.39 -13.88
CA HIS A 252 5.60 0.36 -14.92
C HIS A 252 4.72 -0.79 -14.47
N GLN A 253 4.83 -1.26 -13.23
CA GLN A 253 3.98 -2.32 -12.69
C GLN A 253 2.49 -1.90 -12.65
N PHE A 254 2.22 -0.62 -12.44
CA PHE A 254 0.87 -0.08 -12.48
C PHE A 254 0.35 0.17 -13.91
N GLY A 255 1.22 0.09 -14.93
CA GLY A 255 0.90 0.35 -16.34
C GLY A 255 1.08 1.81 -16.74
N GLY A 256 1.79 2.60 -15.93
CA GLY A 256 2.11 4.00 -16.20
C GLY A 256 3.43 4.19 -16.97
N LYS A 257 3.81 5.45 -17.14
CA LYS A 257 5.04 5.88 -17.81
C LYS A 257 5.72 6.99 -17.01
N VAL A 258 7.04 7.06 -17.07
CA VAL A 258 7.81 8.22 -16.59
C VAL A 258 7.96 9.17 -17.77
N LEU A 259 7.46 10.40 -17.63
CA LEU A 259 7.44 11.40 -18.71
C LEU A 259 8.66 12.31 -18.66
N ASP A 260 9.06 12.74 -17.46
CA ASP A 260 10.15 13.69 -17.26
C ASP A 260 11.04 13.26 -16.08
N ILE A 261 12.33 13.49 -16.21
CA ILE A 261 13.34 13.19 -15.18
C ILE A 261 14.22 14.42 -15.02
N SER A 262 14.08 15.07 -13.86
CA SER A 262 14.88 16.22 -13.46
C SER A 262 15.97 15.81 -12.45
N THR A 263 16.77 16.77 -11.99
CA THR A 263 17.85 16.53 -11.04
C THR A 263 17.37 16.13 -9.64
N ASN A 264 16.15 16.56 -9.27
CA ASN A 264 15.60 16.41 -7.93
C ASN A 264 14.20 15.78 -7.90
N ASN A 265 13.52 15.71 -9.05
CA ASN A 265 12.17 15.18 -9.16
C ASN A 265 11.97 14.44 -10.49
N CYS A 266 10.91 13.64 -10.57
CA CYS A 266 10.43 13.02 -11.80
C CYS A 266 8.93 13.22 -11.94
N ILE A 267 8.42 13.18 -13.17
CA ILE A 267 7.00 13.24 -13.47
C ILE A 267 6.56 11.89 -14.01
N VAL A 268 5.52 11.33 -13.39
CA VAL A 268 4.91 10.07 -13.80
C VAL A 268 3.50 10.28 -14.30
N GLU A 269 3.10 9.47 -15.28
CA GLU A 269 1.77 9.39 -15.84
C GLU A 269 1.18 8.01 -15.56
N LEU A 270 -0.06 7.95 -15.08
CA LEU A 270 -0.80 6.72 -14.89
C LEU A 270 -2.24 6.87 -15.38
N SER A 271 -2.71 5.92 -16.20
CA SER A 271 -4.12 5.81 -16.57
C SER A 271 -4.72 4.49 -16.09
N ALA A 272 -5.66 4.55 -15.16
CA ALA A 272 -6.24 3.37 -14.55
C ALA A 272 -7.65 3.65 -13.98
N LYS A 273 -8.26 2.64 -13.34
CA LYS A 273 -9.49 2.85 -12.54
C LYS A 273 -9.16 3.67 -11.27
N PRO A 274 -10.09 4.46 -10.72
CA PRO A 274 -9.81 5.30 -9.53
C PRO A 274 -9.19 4.54 -8.36
N THR A 275 -9.74 3.36 -8.03
CA THR A 275 -9.24 2.51 -6.92
C THR A 275 -7.77 2.06 -7.10
N ARG A 276 -7.35 1.85 -8.35
CA ARG A 276 -5.97 1.49 -8.69
C ARG A 276 -5.04 2.69 -8.61
N ILE A 277 -5.52 3.88 -8.97
CA ILE A 277 -4.78 5.15 -8.81
C ILE A 277 -4.61 5.47 -7.33
N ASP A 278 -5.65 5.30 -6.50
CA ASP A 278 -5.55 5.52 -5.05
C ASP A 278 -4.49 4.61 -4.42
N SER A 279 -4.46 3.35 -4.84
CA SER A 279 -3.44 2.38 -4.40
C SER A 279 -2.03 2.80 -4.82
N PHE A 280 -1.87 3.31 -6.04
CA PHE A 280 -0.61 3.83 -6.55
C PHE A 280 -0.11 5.05 -5.77
N MET A 281 -0.99 6.02 -5.52
CA MET A 281 -0.70 7.21 -4.71
C MET A 281 -0.23 6.82 -3.32
N LYS A 282 -0.87 5.82 -2.69
CA LYS A 282 -0.47 5.33 -1.36
C LYS A 282 0.92 4.69 -1.36
N LEU A 283 1.29 3.96 -2.41
CA LEU A 283 2.62 3.34 -2.53
C LEU A 283 3.72 4.37 -2.81
N ILE A 284 3.40 5.47 -3.49
CA ILE A 284 4.37 6.53 -3.84
C ILE A 284 4.46 7.60 -2.76
N SER A 285 3.46 7.73 -1.90
CA SER A 285 3.43 8.69 -0.79
C SER A 285 4.73 8.77 0.01
N PRO A 286 5.44 7.66 0.34
CA PRO A 286 6.70 7.72 1.09
C PRO A 286 7.85 8.44 0.37
N PHE A 287 7.87 8.49 -0.97
CA PHE A 287 8.91 9.21 -1.72
C PHE A 287 8.72 10.73 -1.67
N GLY A 288 7.50 11.19 -1.33
CA GLY A 288 7.13 12.60 -1.33
C GLY A 288 6.55 13.06 -2.67
N ILE A 289 5.24 13.30 -2.68
CA ILE A 289 4.53 13.83 -3.84
C ILE A 289 4.58 15.36 -3.76
N LEU A 290 5.32 15.99 -4.68
CA LEU A 290 5.47 17.44 -4.72
C LEU A 290 4.22 18.12 -5.30
N GLU A 291 3.64 17.50 -6.32
CA GLU A 291 2.48 18.00 -7.04
C GLU A 291 1.74 16.83 -7.67
N SER A 292 0.41 16.90 -7.75
CA SER A 292 -0.38 15.93 -8.50
C SER A 292 -1.55 16.61 -9.21
N ALA A 293 -1.79 16.20 -10.45
CA ALA A 293 -2.94 16.57 -11.25
C ALA A 293 -3.68 15.30 -11.62
N ARG A 294 -4.90 15.15 -11.10
CA ARG A 294 -5.76 14.00 -11.33
C ARG A 294 -6.99 14.48 -12.07
N THR A 295 -7.35 13.81 -13.16
CA THR A 295 -8.64 14.06 -13.83
C THR A 295 -9.77 13.52 -12.97
N GLY A 296 -11.03 13.73 -13.36
CA GLY A 296 -12.12 12.95 -12.77
C GLY A 296 -12.30 11.60 -13.48
N LEU A 297 -13.35 10.87 -13.07
CA LEU A 297 -13.70 9.59 -13.67
C LEU A 297 -14.31 9.77 -15.08
N MET A 298 -13.71 9.11 -16.06
CA MET A 298 -14.29 8.88 -17.38
C MET A 298 -14.84 7.46 -17.44
N ALA A 299 -16.06 7.31 -17.95
CA ALA A 299 -16.72 6.02 -18.05
C ALA A 299 -17.31 5.79 -19.46
N LEU A 300 -17.13 4.59 -19.97
CA LEU A 300 -17.77 4.12 -21.19
C LEU A 300 -18.37 2.72 -20.95
N PRO A 301 -19.62 2.46 -21.37
CA PRO A 301 -20.21 1.13 -21.23
C PRO A 301 -19.47 0.13 -22.12
N ARG A 302 -19.28 -1.08 -21.61
CA ARG A 302 -18.80 -2.23 -22.39
C ARG A 302 -19.98 -3.00 -22.92
N SER A 303 -19.82 -3.55 -24.11
CA SER A 303 -20.66 -4.66 -24.56
C SER A 303 -20.15 -5.94 -23.89
N PRO A 304 -20.90 -6.56 -22.96
CA PRO A 304 -20.51 -7.85 -22.41
C PRO A 304 -20.56 -8.89 -23.53
N LEU A 305 -19.53 -9.74 -23.62
CA LEU A 305 -19.55 -10.91 -24.48
C LEU A 305 -19.99 -12.09 -23.61
N SER A 306 -21.26 -12.48 -23.69
CA SER A 306 -21.69 -13.81 -23.26
C SER A 306 -21.16 -14.80 -24.29
N GLY A 307 -20.44 -15.84 -23.86
CA GLY A 307 -20.29 -17.02 -24.70
C GLY A 307 -21.68 -17.66 -24.87
N GLU A 308 -21.96 -18.25 -26.03
CA GLU A 308 -23.26 -18.88 -26.34
C GLU A 308 -23.70 -19.90 -25.25
N GLU A 309 -22.75 -20.48 -24.52
CA GLU A 309 -23.00 -21.40 -23.40
C GLU A 309 -23.68 -20.74 -22.18
N SER A 310 -23.46 -19.44 -21.91
CA SER A 310 -24.00 -18.75 -20.73
C SER A 310 -25.44 -18.26 -20.90
N GLU A 311 -25.91 -18.07 -22.13
CA GLU A 311 -27.31 -17.73 -22.42
C GLU A 311 -28.19 -18.97 -22.30
N ALA A 312 -27.72 -20.13 -22.80
CA ALA A 312 -28.40 -21.40 -22.64
C ALA A 312 -28.58 -21.81 -21.17
N THR A 313 -27.59 -21.56 -20.29
CA THR A 313 -27.74 -21.86 -18.85
C THR A 313 -28.78 -20.99 -18.14
N LYS A 314 -28.89 -19.70 -18.51
CA LYS A 314 -29.91 -18.81 -17.93
C LYS A 314 -31.32 -19.17 -18.40
N GLU A 315 -31.47 -19.47 -19.68
CA GLU A 315 -32.74 -19.94 -20.23
C GLU A 315 -33.18 -21.29 -19.61
N VAL A 316 -32.23 -22.20 -19.35
CA VAL A 316 -32.52 -23.47 -18.67
C VAL A 316 -32.88 -23.27 -17.20
N GLU A 317 -32.18 -22.39 -16.47
CA GLU A 317 -32.51 -22.05 -15.07
C GLU A 317 -33.91 -21.42 -14.96
N ASP A 318 -34.24 -20.45 -15.82
CA ASP A 318 -35.56 -19.79 -15.81
C ASP A 318 -36.70 -20.76 -16.16
N VAL A 319 -36.45 -21.75 -17.03
CA VAL A 319 -37.43 -22.79 -17.39
C VAL A 319 -37.62 -23.82 -16.27
N LEU A 320 -36.57 -24.16 -15.52
CA LEU A 320 -36.64 -25.13 -14.43
C LEU A 320 -37.38 -24.56 -13.20
N ASP A 321 -37.20 -23.27 -12.90
CA ASP A 321 -37.92 -22.61 -11.79
C ASP A 321 -39.42 -22.49 -12.04
N ALA A 322 -39.86 -22.32 -13.30
CA ALA A 322 -41.27 -22.31 -13.66
C ALA A 322 -41.96 -23.68 -13.54
N ALA A 323 -41.20 -24.78 -13.58
CA ALA A 323 -41.72 -26.14 -13.57
C ALA A 323 -41.74 -26.81 -12.17
N ALA A 324 -41.10 -26.20 -11.16
CA ALA A 324 -40.84 -26.84 -9.86
C ALA A 324 -41.84 -26.51 -8.73
N LEU A 325 -42.93 -25.77 -8.99
CA LEU A 325 -43.95 -25.50 -7.97
C LEU A 325 -45.12 -26.50 -8.08
N PRO A 326 -45.29 -27.44 -7.12
CA PRO A 326 -46.53 -28.20 -7.02
C PRO A 326 -47.66 -27.31 -6.50
N PRO A 327 -48.89 -27.40 -7.04
CA PRO A 327 -50.04 -26.72 -6.46
C PRO A 327 -50.37 -27.35 -5.11
N SER A 328 -50.26 -26.56 -4.05
CA SER A 328 -50.79 -26.86 -2.71
C SER A 328 -52.23 -26.43 -2.56
#